data_AF-A0A2T4LNX0-F1
#
_entry.id   AF-A0A2T4LNX0-F1
#
_cell.length_a   1.000
_cell.length_b   1.000
_cell.length_c   1.000
_cell.angle_alpha   90.00
_cell.angle_beta   90.00
_cell.angle_gamma   90.00
#
_symmetry.space_group_name_H-M   'P 1'
#
loop_
_entity.id
_entity.type
_entity.pdbx_description
1 polymer ?
#
loop_
_entity_poly.entity_id
_entity_poly.type
_entity_poly.pdbx_seq_one_letter_code
_entity_poly.pdbx_strand_id
1 'polypeptide(L)'
;HLDRRYIDGKKSLFFGPFAAIGPKFLKNGSNLDLFKSINPSNVVTLLSAATKNFPLVKYSVQQVLMGKEDRMKELRRFIPDAKDEDWDLHIAGKRVQVIKDTKEHGRGFIQFGTEVVNSEDHTVIALLGESPGASTSVSVALEVIEKNFPQYKQAWESKIKEMIPSYGQSLIDDTKLLHETRKATAQTLELNE
;
A
#
# COMPACT_ATOMS: atom_id res chain seq x y z
N HIS A 1 -6.97 11.15 -9.36
CA HIS A 1 -5.51 11.06 -9.26
C HIS A 1 -4.91 11.42 -10.62
N LEU A 2 -4.32 12.60 -10.72
CA LEU A 2 -3.48 12.99 -11.86
C LEU A 2 -2.04 12.97 -11.37
N ASP A 3 -1.18 12.25 -12.06
CA ASP A 3 0.21 12.05 -11.66
C ASP A 3 1.16 12.42 -12.81
N ARG A 4 2.11 13.31 -12.54
CA ARG A 4 3.09 13.77 -13.52
C ARG A 4 4.37 12.97 -13.33
N ARG A 5 4.79 12.29 -14.39
CA ARG A 5 6.01 11.47 -14.39
C ARG A 5 6.99 11.92 -15.46
N TYR A 6 8.26 11.59 -15.25
CA TYR A 6 9.29 11.64 -16.27
C TYR A 6 9.71 10.20 -16.57
N ILE A 7 9.49 9.77 -17.81
CA ILE A 7 9.83 8.41 -18.28
C ILE A 7 10.68 8.58 -19.54
N ASP A 8 11.88 8.02 -19.53
CA ASP A 8 12.84 8.11 -20.64
C ASP A 8 13.06 9.56 -21.12
N GLY A 9 13.18 10.49 -20.16
CA GLY A 9 13.37 11.91 -20.43
C GLY A 9 12.11 12.66 -20.94
N LYS A 10 10.99 11.96 -21.14
CA LYS A 10 9.72 12.57 -21.58
C LYS A 10 8.81 12.82 -20.39
N LYS A 11 8.20 14.01 -20.38
CA LYS A 11 7.15 14.37 -19.43
C LYS A 11 5.85 13.68 -19.83
N SER A 12 5.28 12.91 -18.92
CA SER A 12 4.03 12.17 -19.13
C SER A 12 3.03 12.51 -18.01
N LEU A 13 1.75 12.48 -18.34
CA LEU A 13 0.66 12.67 -17.40
C LEU A 13 -0.17 11.39 -17.35
N PHE A 14 -0.37 10.86 -16.14
CA PHE A 14 -1.15 9.66 -15.90
C PHE A 14 -2.42 10.01 -15.15
N PHE A 15 -3.52 9.36 -15.52
CA PHE A 15 -4.78 9.41 -14.80
C PHE A 15 -5.22 8.01 -14.42
N GLY A 16 -5.63 7.83 -13.17
CA GLY A 16 -5.94 6.54 -12.57
C GLY A 16 -5.08 6.27 -11.34
N PRO A 17 -4.88 5.01 -10.90
CA PRO A 17 -5.28 3.78 -11.58
C PRO A 17 -6.78 3.48 -11.49
N PHE A 18 -7.31 2.80 -12.50
CA PHE A 18 -8.61 2.14 -12.40
C PHE A 18 -8.41 0.77 -11.78
N ALA A 19 -9.25 0.40 -10.81
CA ALA A 19 -9.10 -0.87 -10.13
C ALA A 19 -9.23 -2.03 -11.13
N ALA A 20 -8.37 -3.03 -10.99
CA ALA A 20 -8.43 -4.24 -11.80
C ALA A 20 -8.22 -5.46 -10.91
N ILE A 21 -9.09 -6.46 -11.06
CA ILE A 21 -8.95 -7.78 -10.43
C ILE A 21 -8.61 -8.80 -11.52
N GLY A 22 -7.74 -9.76 -11.20
CA GLY A 22 -7.39 -10.83 -12.12
C GLY A 22 -6.68 -11.98 -11.42
N PRO A 23 -6.67 -13.18 -12.04
CA PRO A 23 -6.15 -14.39 -11.40
C PRO A 23 -4.63 -14.52 -11.45
N LYS A 24 -3.91 -13.64 -12.17
CA LYS A 24 -2.45 -13.67 -12.29
C LYS A 24 -1.79 -12.99 -11.10
N PHE A 25 -0.73 -13.59 -10.56
CA PHE A 25 0.05 -12.99 -9.48
C PHE A 25 1.21 -12.13 -10.00
N LEU A 26 1.78 -12.50 -11.15
CA LEU A 26 2.89 -11.78 -11.79
C LEU A 26 2.48 -11.19 -13.15
N LYS A 27 3.21 -10.17 -13.62
CA LYS A 27 3.01 -9.57 -14.96
C LYS A 27 3.05 -10.64 -16.05
N ASN A 28 4.04 -11.53 -15.97
CA ASN A 28 4.24 -12.67 -16.87
C ASN A 28 3.76 -14.00 -16.26
N GLY A 29 2.85 -13.94 -15.27
CA GLY A 29 2.31 -15.12 -14.58
C GLY A 29 1.19 -15.85 -15.35
N SER A 30 0.67 -16.93 -14.74
CA SER A 30 -0.37 -17.77 -15.32
C SER A 30 -1.77 -17.27 -14.96
N ASN A 31 -2.73 -17.42 -15.88
CA ASN A 31 -4.15 -17.22 -15.54
C ASN A 31 -4.68 -18.25 -14.53
N LEU A 32 -3.87 -19.26 -14.20
CA LEU A 32 -4.18 -20.26 -13.19
C LEU A 32 -3.53 -19.98 -11.84
N ASP A 33 -2.77 -18.89 -11.65
CA ASP A 33 -2.02 -18.65 -10.41
C ASP A 33 -2.95 -18.65 -9.19
N LEU A 34 -4.04 -17.88 -9.23
CA LEU A 34 -5.05 -17.87 -8.16
C LEU A 34 -5.61 -19.25 -7.88
N PHE A 35 -6.06 -19.97 -8.92
CA PHE A 35 -6.70 -21.27 -8.74
C PHE A 35 -5.72 -22.32 -8.20
N LYS A 36 -4.47 -22.32 -8.67
CA LYS A 36 -3.40 -23.20 -8.18
C LYS A 36 -2.98 -22.88 -6.75
N SER A 37 -3.19 -21.63 -6.30
CA SER A 37 -2.89 -21.24 -4.91
C SER A 37 -3.92 -21.77 -3.91
N ILE A 38 -5.12 -22.16 -4.36
CA ILE A 38 -6.18 -22.65 -3.49
C ILE A 38 -5.83 -24.03 -2.98
N ASN A 39 -5.89 -24.21 -1.67
CA ASN A 39 -5.64 -25.48 -0.99
C ASN A 39 -6.56 -25.61 0.24
N PRO A 40 -6.64 -26.80 0.86
CA PRO A 40 -7.52 -27.00 2.02
C PRO A 40 -7.24 -26.06 3.20
N SER A 41 -6.00 -25.58 3.36
CA SER A 41 -5.66 -24.70 4.48
C SER A 41 -6.04 -23.24 4.26
N ASN A 42 -6.27 -22.78 3.02
CA ASN A 42 -6.60 -21.38 2.73
C ASN A 42 -7.97 -21.14 2.09
N VAL A 43 -8.67 -22.19 1.62
CA VAL A 43 -9.95 -22.03 0.90
C VAL A 43 -11.01 -21.31 1.72
N VAL A 44 -11.10 -21.61 3.02
CA VAL A 44 -12.07 -20.97 3.93
C VAL A 44 -11.73 -19.49 4.13
N THR A 45 -10.46 -19.16 4.27
CA THR A 45 -9.96 -17.78 4.39
C THR A 45 -10.25 -16.98 3.11
N LEU A 46 -10.00 -17.57 1.94
CA LEU A 46 -10.25 -16.92 0.65
C LEU A 46 -11.75 -16.65 0.42
N LEU A 47 -12.60 -17.64 0.69
CA LEU A 47 -14.06 -17.49 0.58
C LEU A 47 -14.59 -16.45 1.58
N SER A 48 -14.09 -16.47 2.82
CA SER A 48 -14.45 -15.48 3.84
C SER A 48 -14.06 -14.05 3.42
N ALA A 49 -12.92 -13.89 2.77
CA ALA A 49 -12.50 -12.59 2.24
C ALA A 49 -13.41 -12.14 1.09
N ALA A 50 -13.75 -13.03 0.16
CA ALA A 50 -14.64 -12.70 -0.96
C ALA A 50 -16.04 -12.27 -0.49
N THR A 51 -16.60 -12.94 0.52
CA THR A 51 -17.93 -12.60 1.05
C THR A 51 -17.91 -11.29 1.83
N LYS A 52 -16.95 -11.10 2.75
CA LYS A 52 -16.81 -9.87 3.54
C LYS A 52 -16.58 -8.63 2.67
N ASN A 53 -15.89 -8.80 1.54
CA ASN A 53 -15.49 -7.70 0.67
C ASN A 53 -16.25 -7.70 -0.66
N PHE A 54 -17.45 -8.28 -0.69
CA PHE A 54 -18.27 -8.36 -1.90
C PHE A 54 -18.47 -7.00 -2.59
N PRO A 55 -18.72 -5.86 -1.89
CA PRO A 55 -18.80 -4.55 -2.53
C PRO A 55 -17.51 -4.16 -3.26
N LEU A 56 -16.35 -4.42 -2.67
CA LEU A 56 -15.04 -4.13 -3.26
C LEU A 56 -14.77 -5.02 -4.48
N VAL A 57 -15.10 -6.32 -4.38
CA VAL A 57 -14.99 -7.26 -5.51
C VAL A 57 -15.89 -6.81 -6.66
N LYS A 58 -17.15 -6.47 -6.37
CA LYS A 58 -18.11 -5.97 -7.35
C LYS A 58 -17.61 -4.69 -8.02
N TYR A 59 -17.15 -3.72 -7.23
CA TYR A 59 -16.56 -2.49 -7.76
C TYR A 59 -15.37 -2.79 -8.67
N SER A 60 -14.46 -3.66 -8.24
CA SER A 60 -13.28 -4.03 -9.03
C SER A 60 -13.65 -4.67 -10.36
N VAL A 61 -14.66 -5.55 -10.39
CA VAL A 61 -15.17 -6.14 -11.63
C VAL A 61 -15.76 -5.07 -12.56
N GLN A 62 -16.55 -4.13 -12.02
CA GLN A 62 -17.08 -3.01 -12.82
C GLN A 62 -15.95 -2.18 -13.45
N GLN A 63 -14.89 -1.90 -12.69
CA GLN A 63 -13.74 -1.14 -13.18
C GLN A 63 -12.92 -1.88 -14.25
N VAL A 64 -12.83 -3.22 -14.16
CA VAL A 64 -12.23 -4.06 -15.22
C VAL A 64 -13.02 -3.95 -16.53
N LEU A 65 -14.35 -3.94 -16.43
CA LEU A 65 -15.24 -3.89 -17.59
C LEU A 65 -15.28 -2.51 -18.26
N MET A 66 -14.78 -1.45 -17.62
CA MET A 66 -14.72 -0.12 -18.21
C MET A 66 -13.88 -0.13 -19.49
N GLY A 67 -14.39 0.51 -20.54
CA GLY A 67 -13.67 0.75 -21.79
C GLY A 67 -12.75 1.98 -21.71
N LYS A 68 -12.14 2.36 -22.85
CA LYS A 68 -11.42 3.64 -22.97
C LYS A 68 -12.37 4.82 -22.74
N GLU A 69 -13.55 4.77 -23.34
CA GLU A 69 -14.55 5.84 -23.27
C GLU A 69 -15.00 6.12 -21.83
N ASP A 70 -15.30 5.08 -21.04
CA ASP A 70 -15.71 5.24 -19.63
C ASP A 70 -14.59 5.85 -18.78
N ARG A 71 -13.34 5.44 -19.03
CA ARG A 71 -12.17 6.00 -18.33
C ARG A 71 -11.95 7.46 -18.71
N MET A 72 -12.19 7.82 -19.97
CA MET A 72 -12.12 9.21 -20.44
C MET A 72 -13.25 10.07 -19.85
N LYS A 73 -14.46 9.51 -19.65
CA LYS A 73 -15.55 10.19 -18.92
C LYS A 73 -15.14 10.55 -17.50
N GLU A 74 -14.51 9.63 -16.77
CA GLU A 74 -13.98 9.91 -15.43
C GLU A 74 -12.85 10.95 -15.45
N LEU A 75 -11.95 10.90 -16.43
CA LEU A 75 -10.90 11.91 -16.60
C LEU A 75 -11.49 13.31 -16.82
N ARG A 76 -12.53 13.42 -17.65
CA ARG A 76 -13.18 14.70 -17.96
C ARG A 76 -13.85 15.36 -16.77
N ARG A 77 -14.12 14.62 -15.70
CA ARG A 77 -14.57 15.21 -14.43
C ARG A 77 -13.48 16.05 -13.77
N PHE A 78 -12.20 15.83 -14.11
CA PHE A 78 -11.04 16.57 -13.63
C PHE A 78 -10.44 17.50 -14.69
N ILE A 79 -10.42 17.07 -15.95
CA ILE A 79 -9.92 17.83 -17.10
C ILE A 79 -11.00 17.86 -18.19
N PRO A 80 -11.97 18.80 -18.13
CA PRO A 80 -13.14 18.80 -19.01
C PRO A 80 -12.82 18.74 -20.50
N ASP A 81 -11.76 19.41 -20.93
CA ASP A 81 -11.36 19.53 -22.33
C ASP A 81 -10.43 18.39 -22.80
N ALA A 82 -10.26 17.33 -22.00
CA ALA A 82 -9.43 16.18 -22.39
C ALA A 82 -9.98 15.49 -23.64
N LYS A 83 -9.14 15.35 -24.67
CA LYS A 83 -9.48 14.70 -25.94
C LYS A 83 -9.07 13.24 -25.94
N ASP A 84 -9.86 12.36 -26.55
CA ASP A 84 -9.57 10.91 -26.56
C ASP A 84 -8.26 10.56 -27.29
N GLU A 85 -7.84 11.40 -28.25
CA GLU A 85 -6.63 11.23 -29.06
C GLU A 85 -5.32 11.50 -28.29
N ASP A 86 -5.40 12.30 -27.22
CA ASP A 86 -4.23 12.66 -26.40
C ASP A 86 -3.91 11.61 -25.32
N TRP A 87 -4.76 10.59 -25.17
CA TRP A 87 -4.71 9.66 -24.05
C TRP A 87 -4.71 8.20 -24.51
N ASP A 88 -3.73 7.44 -24.03
CA ASP A 88 -3.61 6.01 -24.27
C ASP A 88 -3.87 5.19 -23.01
N LEU A 89 -4.49 4.01 -23.19
CA LEU A 89 -4.66 3.05 -22.11
C LEU A 89 -3.37 2.27 -21.90
N HIS A 90 -2.77 2.43 -20.73
CA HIS A 90 -1.64 1.63 -20.30
C HIS A 90 -2.01 0.69 -19.17
N ILE A 91 -1.60 -0.57 -19.30
CA ILE A 91 -1.73 -1.55 -18.23
C ILE A 91 -0.69 -1.21 -17.15
N ALA A 92 -1.18 -0.79 -15.99
CA ALA A 92 -0.36 -0.54 -14.82
C ALA A 92 0.24 -1.85 -14.26
N GLY A 93 1.12 -1.71 -13.25
CA GLY A 93 1.68 -2.85 -12.54
C GLY A 93 0.60 -3.77 -11.96
N LYS A 94 0.95 -5.04 -11.75
CA LYS A 94 0.11 -6.00 -11.02
C LYS A 94 0.53 -6.03 -9.57
N ARG A 95 -0.46 -6.21 -8.70
CA ARG A 95 -0.23 -6.37 -7.27
C ARG A 95 -1.09 -7.49 -6.72
N VAL A 96 -0.46 -8.33 -5.89
CA VAL A 96 -1.14 -9.39 -5.15
C VAL A 96 -1.58 -8.82 -3.81
N GLN A 97 -2.81 -9.10 -3.44
CA GLN A 97 -3.39 -8.68 -2.18
C GLN A 97 -3.19 -9.78 -1.14
N VAL A 98 -2.65 -9.41 0.03
CA VAL A 98 -2.50 -10.32 1.17
C VAL A 98 -3.84 -10.47 1.88
N ILE A 99 -4.21 -11.71 2.15
CA ILE A 99 -5.39 -12.09 2.91
C ILE A 99 -4.92 -12.93 4.09
N LYS A 100 -5.31 -12.55 5.30
CA LYS A 100 -4.92 -13.26 6.52
C LYS A 100 -6.07 -13.36 7.51
N ASP A 101 -5.94 -14.28 8.45
CA ASP A 101 -6.84 -14.38 9.59
C ASP A 101 -6.23 -13.57 10.75
N THR A 102 -7.04 -12.76 11.42
CA THR A 102 -6.59 -11.94 12.56
C THR A 102 -7.49 -12.15 13.76
N LYS A 103 -6.97 -11.92 14.97
CA LYS A 103 -7.78 -11.98 16.20
C LYS A 103 -8.88 -10.91 16.20
N GLU A 104 -8.59 -9.74 15.65
CA GLU A 104 -9.49 -8.59 15.63
C GLU A 104 -10.59 -8.69 14.56
N HIS A 105 -10.22 -9.06 13.33
CA HIS A 105 -11.14 -9.06 12.19
C HIS A 105 -11.61 -10.46 11.76
N GLY A 106 -11.15 -11.49 12.46
CA GLY A 106 -11.45 -12.89 12.19
C GLY A 106 -10.86 -13.38 10.86
N ARG A 107 -11.51 -14.38 10.25
CA ARG A 107 -11.04 -15.00 9.00
C ARG A 107 -11.19 -14.11 7.77
N GLY A 108 -10.26 -14.20 6.83
CA GLY A 108 -10.37 -13.54 5.52
C GLY A 108 -10.26 -12.01 5.57
N PHE A 109 -9.46 -11.47 6.47
CA PHE A 109 -9.15 -10.05 6.51
C PHE A 109 -8.23 -9.68 5.35
N ILE A 110 -8.61 -8.67 4.58
CA ILE A 110 -7.79 -8.11 3.49
C ILE A 110 -6.83 -7.09 4.11
N GLN A 111 -5.53 -7.35 4.02
CA GLN A 111 -4.51 -6.46 4.59
C GLN A 111 -4.22 -5.30 3.64
N PHE A 112 -4.78 -4.13 3.91
CA PHE A 112 -4.37 -2.91 3.22
C PHE A 112 -3.03 -2.41 3.76
N GLY A 113 -2.23 -1.75 2.92
CA GLY A 113 -0.95 -1.19 3.33
C GLY A 113 0.25 -2.11 3.10
N THR A 114 1.31 -1.82 3.85
CA THR A 114 2.58 -2.55 3.87
C THR A 114 2.62 -3.49 5.07
N GLU A 115 2.98 -4.75 4.84
CA GLU A 115 3.11 -5.82 5.82
C GLU A 115 4.58 -6.25 5.90
N VAL A 116 5.09 -6.39 7.12
CA VAL A 116 6.40 -7.01 7.38
C VAL A 116 6.17 -8.46 7.80
N VAL A 117 6.63 -9.39 6.96
CA VAL A 117 6.63 -10.82 7.28
C VAL A 117 8.04 -11.24 7.67
N ASN A 118 8.19 -11.87 8.82
CA ASN A 118 9.46 -12.32 9.35
C ASN A 118 9.46 -13.85 9.42
N SER A 119 10.59 -14.48 9.10
CA SER A 119 10.80 -15.88 9.46
C SER A 119 10.89 -16.03 10.99
N GLU A 120 10.57 -17.22 11.50
CA GLU A 120 10.61 -17.51 12.94
C GLU A 120 12.00 -17.30 13.55
N ASP A 121 13.04 -17.53 12.76
CA ASP A 121 14.45 -17.35 13.13
C ASP A 121 15.02 -15.95 12.77
N HIS A 122 14.18 -15.04 12.24
CA HIS A 122 14.56 -13.69 11.81
C HIS A 122 15.68 -13.61 10.74
N THR A 123 15.98 -14.70 10.05
CA THR A 123 16.99 -14.72 8.97
C THR A 123 16.48 -14.15 7.66
N VAL A 124 15.15 -14.12 7.45
CA VAL A 124 14.50 -13.59 6.26
C VAL A 124 13.37 -12.65 6.65
N ILE A 125 13.36 -11.48 6.00
CA ILE A 125 12.36 -10.44 6.20
C ILE A 125 11.81 -10.06 4.84
N ALA A 126 10.50 -10.17 4.68
CA ALA A 126 9.81 -9.81 3.46
C ALA A 126 8.89 -8.63 3.73
N LEU A 127 9.07 -7.56 2.95
CA LEU A 127 8.16 -6.42 2.94
C LEU A 127 7.13 -6.62 1.83
N LEU A 128 5.88 -6.86 2.18
CA LEU A 128 4.79 -7.16 1.27
C LEU A 128 3.74 -6.06 1.34
N GLY A 129 3.43 -5.35 0.26
CA GLY A 129 2.26 -4.46 0.31
C GLY A 129 2.21 -3.34 -0.71
N GLU A 130 1.35 -2.35 -0.43
CA GLU A 130 1.25 -1.13 -1.23
C GLU A 130 2.63 -0.47 -1.25
N SER A 131 3.00 0.16 -2.38
CA SER A 131 4.17 1.02 -2.46
C SER A 131 4.28 1.82 -1.17
N PRO A 132 5.36 1.70 -0.39
CA PRO A 132 5.54 2.51 0.80
C PRO A 132 5.65 3.96 0.33
N GLY A 133 4.52 4.67 0.34
CA GLY A 133 4.51 6.12 0.22
C GLY A 133 5.18 6.71 1.46
N ALA A 134 5.53 7.99 1.36
CA ALA A 134 6.32 8.72 2.35
C ALA A 134 5.86 8.61 3.81
N SER A 135 4.62 8.20 4.09
CA SER A 135 4.03 8.14 5.43
C SER A 135 4.21 6.83 6.19
N THR A 136 4.64 5.72 5.55
CA THR A 136 4.77 4.40 6.21
C THR A 136 6.17 3.80 6.17
N SER A 137 7.13 4.41 5.45
CA SER A 137 8.47 3.83 5.28
C SER A 137 9.28 3.78 6.59
N VAL A 138 9.18 4.82 7.43
CA VAL A 138 9.98 4.91 8.66
C VAL A 138 9.47 3.97 9.75
N SER A 139 8.14 3.90 9.97
CA SER A 139 7.57 2.99 10.98
C SER A 139 7.85 1.53 10.64
N VAL A 140 7.75 1.16 9.36
CA VAL A 140 8.12 -0.15 8.84
C VAL A 140 9.61 -0.43 9.07
N ALA A 141 10.50 0.53 8.77
CA ALA A 141 11.93 0.36 8.99
C ALA A 141 12.27 0.14 10.47
N LEU A 142 11.61 0.88 11.37
CA LEU A 142 11.75 0.68 12.82
C LEU A 142 11.25 -0.69 13.26
N GLU A 143 10.09 -1.14 12.76
CA GLU A 143 9.56 -2.47 13.05
C GLU A 143 10.55 -3.58 12.63
N VAL A 144 11.14 -3.43 11.44
CA VAL A 144 12.16 -4.36 10.92
C VAL A 144 13.37 -4.40 11.84
N ILE A 145 13.89 -3.23 12.26
CA ILE A 145 15.02 -3.11 13.17
C ILE A 145 14.71 -3.77 14.52
N GLU A 146 13.58 -3.43 15.13
CA GLU A 146 13.23 -3.91 16.47
C GLU A 146 13.01 -5.41 16.54
N LYS A 147 12.34 -5.99 15.54
CA LYS A 147 11.98 -7.41 15.55
C LYS A 147 13.14 -8.31 15.16
N ASN A 148 13.98 -7.89 14.22
CA ASN A 148 15.00 -8.77 13.64
C ASN A 148 16.41 -8.51 14.15
N PHE A 149 16.62 -7.36 14.79
CA PHE A 149 17.91 -7.00 15.38
C PHE A 149 17.76 -6.63 16.87
N PRO A 150 17.01 -7.41 17.69
CA PRO A 150 16.74 -7.07 19.08
C PRO A 150 18.03 -6.93 19.92
N GLN A 151 19.08 -7.68 19.56
CA GLN A 151 20.40 -7.61 20.19
C GLN A 151 21.09 -6.24 20.04
N TYR A 152 20.73 -5.46 19.02
CA TYR A 152 21.29 -4.13 18.77
C TYR A 152 20.39 -2.99 19.26
N LYS A 153 19.18 -3.30 19.73
CA LYS A 153 18.18 -2.30 20.15
C LYS A 153 18.76 -1.26 21.11
N GLN A 154 19.45 -1.72 22.16
CA GLN A 154 20.04 -0.83 23.16
C GLN A 154 21.17 0.04 22.59
N ALA A 155 21.98 -0.52 21.68
CA ALA A 155 23.08 0.21 21.05
C ALA A 155 22.57 1.29 20.08
N TRP A 156 21.44 1.04 19.40
CA TRP A 156 20.88 1.96 18.40
C TRP A 156 19.86 2.95 18.96
N GLU A 157 19.29 2.69 20.13
CA GLU A 157 18.22 3.51 20.71
C GLU A 157 18.61 4.99 20.81
N SER A 158 19.84 5.29 21.25
CA SER A 158 20.31 6.69 21.34
C SER A 158 20.32 7.38 19.97
N LYS A 159 20.76 6.69 18.91
CA LYS A 159 20.81 7.27 17.56
C LYS A 159 19.42 7.39 16.94
N ILE A 160 18.54 6.43 17.21
CA ILE A 160 17.14 6.49 16.76
C ILE A 160 16.42 7.65 17.42
N LYS A 161 16.59 7.88 18.74
CA LYS A 161 16.00 9.03 19.45
C LYS A 161 16.57 10.38 19.01
N GLU A 162 17.82 10.43 18.58
CA GLU A 162 18.38 11.64 17.97
C GLU A 162 17.64 12.01 16.67
N MET A 163 17.34 11.02 15.82
CA MET A 163 16.62 11.23 14.55
C MET A 163 15.10 11.37 14.74
N ILE A 164 14.54 10.66 15.71
CA ILE A 164 13.10 10.55 15.99
C ILE A 164 12.90 10.72 17.50
N PRO A 165 12.83 11.96 18.02
CA PRO A 165 12.76 12.21 19.47
C PRO A 165 11.56 11.56 20.18
N SER A 166 10.45 11.36 19.46
CA SER A 166 9.24 10.70 19.98
C SER A 166 9.31 9.17 19.95
N TYR A 167 10.45 8.58 19.59
CA TYR A 167 10.59 7.12 19.48
C TYR A 167 10.33 6.42 20.81
N GLY A 168 9.42 5.42 20.78
CA GLY A 168 8.97 4.68 21.96
C GLY A 168 7.83 5.35 22.73
N GLN A 169 7.27 6.46 22.25
CA GLN A 169 6.16 7.19 22.87
C GLN A 169 4.93 7.22 21.96
N SER A 170 3.74 7.23 22.55
CA SER A 170 2.47 7.29 21.81
C SER A 170 2.05 8.74 21.57
N LEU A 171 2.06 9.18 20.31
CA LEU A 171 1.50 10.47 19.91
C LEU A 171 -0.03 10.49 19.88
N ILE A 172 -0.67 9.32 20.01
CA ILE A 172 -2.14 9.20 20.09
C ILE A 172 -2.58 9.50 21.53
N ASP A 173 -1.85 9.00 22.52
CA ASP A 173 -2.19 9.13 23.94
C ASP A 173 -1.56 10.38 24.59
N ASP A 174 -0.42 10.85 24.06
CA ASP A 174 0.25 12.07 24.53
C ASP A 174 0.03 13.24 23.58
N THR A 175 -1.09 13.94 23.79
CA THR A 175 -1.48 15.13 23.02
C THR A 175 -0.43 16.24 23.10
N LYS A 176 0.26 16.39 24.24
CA LYS A 176 1.27 17.44 24.43
C LYS A 176 2.48 17.16 23.53
N LEU A 177 2.99 15.93 23.57
CA LEU A 177 4.09 15.48 22.73
C LEU A 177 3.75 15.58 21.24
N LEU A 178 2.51 15.25 20.85
CA LEU A 178 2.02 15.43 19.48
C LEU A 178 2.14 16.89 19.02
N HIS A 179 1.68 17.84 19.84
CA HIS A 179 1.74 19.27 19.51
C HIS A 179 3.18 19.78 19.43
N GLU A 180 4.04 19.40 20.37
CA GLU A 180 5.46 19.77 20.37
C GLU A 180 6.18 19.24 19.11
N THR A 181 5.96 17.96 18.79
CA THR A 181 6.54 17.30 17.60
C THR A 181 6.05 17.97 16.31
N ARG A 182 4.75 18.24 16.19
CA ARG A 182 4.19 18.93 15.01
C ARG A 182 4.77 20.33 14.83
N LYS A 183 4.89 21.08 15.92
CA LYS A 183 5.46 22.44 15.90
C LYS A 183 6.94 22.41 15.47
N ALA A 184 7.73 21.51 16.04
CA ALA A 184 9.15 21.37 15.69
C ALA A 184 9.34 20.96 14.22
N THR A 185 8.56 19.99 13.73
CA THR A 185 8.57 19.57 12.32
C THR A 185 8.17 20.71 11.38
N ALA A 186 7.09 21.44 11.70
CA ALA A 186 6.63 22.56 10.87
C ALA A 186 7.66 23.71 10.82
N GLN A 187 8.33 23.99 11.93
CA GLN A 187 9.46 24.94 11.96
C GLN A 187 10.64 24.47 11.11
N THR A 188 11.01 23.20 11.20
CA THR A 188 12.18 22.63 10.50
C THR A 188 11.94 22.56 8.98
N LEU A 189 10.71 22.26 8.57
CA LEU A 189 10.33 22.14 7.17
C LEU A 189 9.80 23.45 6.56
N GLU A 190 9.84 24.56 7.30
CA GLU A 190 9.35 25.87 6.88
C GLU A 190 7.87 25.85 6.45
N LEU A 191 7.05 25.05 7.15
CA LEU A 191 5.62 24.86 6.87
C LEU A 191 4.71 25.75 7.74
N ASN A 192 5.29 26.68 8.51
CA ASN A 192 4.52 27.64 9.30
C ASN A 192 4.06 28.79 8.38
N GLU A 193 2.99 28.54 7.61
CA GLU A 193 2.13 29.62 7.08
C GLU A 193 1.03 29.97 8.11
#